data_AF-A0A8C2K1Q9-F1
#
_entry.id   AF-A0A8C2K1Q9-F1
#
_cell.length_a   1.000
_cell.length_b   1.000
_cell.length_c   1.000
_cell.angle_alpha   90.00
_cell.angle_beta   90.00
_cell.angle_gamma   90.00
#
_symmetry.space_group_name_H-M   'P 1'
#
loop_
_entity.id
_entity.type
_entity.pdbx_description
1 polymer ?
#
loop_
_entity_poly.entity_id
_entity_poly.type
_entity_poly.pdbx_seq_one_letter_code
_entity_poly.pdbx_strand_id
1 'polypeptide(L)'
;MRSLMCLLFLVIFCSVQMTSSAPIALEAAQSTCCGELSKVKIPLKLVTSYYRTSSSCPRRAIVFKTIKGKEFCVDPETPWVKSHVAKVDKRTTTATKAQTQSLTV
;
A
#
# COMPACT_ATOMS: atom_id res chain seq x y z
N MET A 1 22.99 14.48 -47.31
CA MET A 1 23.57 14.36 -45.95
C MET A 1 22.71 15.01 -44.85
N ARG A 2 22.08 16.17 -45.08
CA ARG A 2 21.18 16.82 -44.09
C ARG A 2 19.89 16.03 -43.77
N SER A 3 19.24 15.46 -44.78
CA SER A 3 17.99 14.68 -44.58
C SER A 3 18.20 13.40 -43.75
N LEU A 4 19.36 12.76 -43.89
CA LEU A 4 19.71 11.53 -43.18
C LEU A 4 19.94 11.78 -41.68
N MET A 5 20.50 12.95 -41.33
CA MET A 5 20.64 13.40 -39.94
C MET A 5 19.29 13.69 -39.27
N CYS A 6 18.32 14.24 -40.02
CA CYS A 6 16.98 14.50 -39.49
C CYS A 6 16.22 13.19 -39.20
N LEU A 7 16.34 12.20 -40.08
CA LEU A 7 15.71 10.89 -39.88
C LEU A 7 16.27 10.18 -38.64
N LEU A 8 17.59 10.22 -38.45
CA LEU A 8 18.25 9.64 -37.26
C LEU A 8 17.75 10.28 -35.96
N PHE A 9 17.62 11.61 -35.92
CA PHE A 9 17.12 12.32 -34.74
C PHE A 9 15.66 11.97 -34.40
N LEU A 10 14.79 11.86 -35.40
CA LEU A 10 13.37 11.53 -35.20
C LEU A 10 13.18 10.10 -34.67
N VAL A 11 13.96 9.14 -35.18
CA VAL A 11 13.92 7.74 -34.70
C VAL A 11 14.38 7.65 -33.25
N ILE A 12 15.45 8.35 -32.87
CA ILE A 12 15.94 8.42 -31.48
C ILE A 12 14.89 9.04 -30.55
N PHE A 13 14.23 10.13 -30.97
CA PHE A 13 13.19 10.79 -30.17
C PHE A 13 11.96 9.89 -29.96
N CYS A 14 11.54 9.14 -30.99
CA CYS A 14 10.45 8.17 -30.88
C CYS A 14 10.77 7.03 -29.90
N SER A 15 12.01 6.54 -29.86
CA SER A 15 12.42 5.49 -28.91
C SER A 15 12.37 5.96 -27.46
N VAL A 16 12.71 7.24 -27.20
CA VAL A 16 12.63 7.83 -25.84
C VAL A 16 11.18 8.00 -25.39
N GLN A 17 10.28 8.39 -26.29
CA GLN A 17 8.86 8.60 -25.99
C GLN A 17 8.11 7.28 -25.69
N MET A 18 8.53 6.16 -26.31
CA MET A 18 7.99 4.82 -26.01
C MET A 18 8.42 4.25 -24.65
N THR A 19 9.41 4.85 -23.99
CA THR A 19 9.79 4.52 -22.60
C THR A 19 8.96 5.32 -21.56
N SER A 20 8.24 6.35 -22.00
CA SER A 20 7.39 7.18 -21.11
C SER A 20 5.96 6.66 -20.97
N SER A 21 5.70 5.38 -21.22
CA SER A 21 4.53 4.70 -20.68
C SER A 21 4.88 4.20 -19.29
N ALA A 22 4.82 5.11 -18.30
CA ALA A 22 5.09 4.82 -16.90
C ALA A 22 4.41 3.52 -16.45
N PRO A 23 5.16 2.42 -16.20
CA PRO A 23 4.70 1.41 -15.28
C PRO A 23 5.11 1.94 -13.91
N ILE A 24 4.22 2.67 -13.23
CA ILE A 24 4.44 3.02 -11.83
C ILE A 24 4.21 1.74 -11.01
N ALA A 25 5.11 0.78 -11.18
CA ALA A 25 5.14 -0.49 -10.47
C ALA A 25 6.54 -1.08 -10.63
N LEU A 26 7.46 -0.66 -9.76
CA LEU A 26 8.44 -1.53 -9.07
C LEU A 26 9.65 -0.70 -8.61
N GLU A 27 9.53 -0.03 -7.48
CA GLU A 27 10.65 0.07 -6.54
C GLU A 27 10.11 -0.38 -5.18
N ALA A 28 10.09 -1.70 -5.05
CA ALA A 28 9.86 -2.41 -3.82
C ALA A 28 11.10 -2.26 -2.92
N ALA A 29 11.29 -1.07 -2.35
CA ALA A 29 12.16 -0.87 -1.19
C ALA A 29 11.79 0.42 -0.45
N GLN A 30 11.32 0.25 0.79
CA GLN A 30 11.48 1.18 1.92
C GLN A 30 10.33 2.09 2.38
N SER A 31 9.21 2.24 1.67
CA SER A 31 7.95 2.79 2.24
C SER A 31 6.77 2.55 1.31
N THR A 32 5.88 1.60 1.60
CA THR A 32 4.60 1.50 0.85
C THR A 32 3.74 2.70 1.21
N CYS A 33 3.83 3.75 0.41
CA CYS A 33 2.96 4.92 0.53
C CYS A 33 1.66 4.68 -0.22
N CYS A 34 0.56 5.18 0.34
CA CYS A 34 -0.75 5.12 -0.28
C CYS A 34 -0.93 6.30 -1.23
N GLY A 35 -1.21 6.02 -2.50
CA GLY A 35 -1.61 7.06 -3.47
C GLY A 35 -3.04 7.55 -3.18
N GLU A 36 -4.01 6.64 -3.24
CA GLU A 36 -5.42 6.94 -2.97
C GLU A 36 -5.93 6.22 -1.72
N LEU A 37 -6.81 6.90 -0.97
CA LEU A 37 -7.49 6.35 0.19
C LEU A 37 -8.85 5.80 -0.24
N SER A 38 -9.10 4.54 0.10
CA SER A 38 -10.39 3.91 -0.11
C SER A 38 -11.45 4.59 0.76
N LYS A 39 -12.48 5.11 0.09
CA LYS A 39 -13.70 5.63 0.73
C LYS A 39 -14.68 4.52 1.12
N VAL A 40 -14.44 3.30 0.62
CA VAL A 40 -15.33 2.17 0.85
C VAL A 40 -15.07 1.58 2.23
N LYS A 41 -16.14 1.44 3.01
CA LYS A 41 -16.07 0.83 4.34
C LYS A 41 -15.83 -0.67 4.20
N ILE A 42 -14.66 -1.12 4.65
CA ILE A 42 -14.28 -2.53 4.64
C ILE A 42 -14.96 -3.22 5.83
N PRO A 43 -15.67 -4.33 5.64
CA PRO A 43 -16.23 -5.10 6.76
C PRO A 43 -15.12 -5.64 7.68
N LEU A 44 -15.25 -5.43 8.99
CA LEU A 44 -14.25 -5.87 9.99
C LEU A 44 -13.97 -7.37 9.94
N LYS A 45 -14.98 -8.18 9.58
CA LYS A 45 -14.84 -9.64 9.46
C LYS A 45 -13.82 -10.05 8.40
N LEU A 46 -13.59 -9.19 7.41
CA LEU A 46 -12.62 -9.41 6.35
C LEU A 46 -11.23 -8.92 6.71
N VAL A 47 -11.08 -8.08 7.74
CA VAL A 47 -9.78 -7.51 8.15
C VAL A 47 -9.06 -8.51 9.06
N THR A 48 -7.88 -8.95 8.62
CA THR A 48 -7.01 -9.86 9.36
C THR A 48 -5.99 -9.10 10.18
N SER A 49 -5.34 -8.13 9.56
CA SER A 49 -4.32 -7.29 10.20
C SER A 49 -4.30 -5.90 9.57
N TYR A 50 -3.56 -4.99 10.18
CA TYR A 50 -3.33 -3.67 9.64
C TYR A 50 -1.89 -3.24 9.89
N TYR A 51 -1.41 -2.29 9.09
CA TYR A 51 -0.16 -1.60 9.33
C TYR A 51 -0.31 -0.11 9.01
N ARG A 52 0.57 0.73 9.56
CA ARG A 52 0.61 2.17 9.25
C ARG A 52 1.64 2.40 8.17
N THR A 53 1.35 3.31 7.25
CA THR A 53 2.36 3.78 6.29
C THR A 53 3.50 4.48 7.02
N SER A 54 4.68 4.50 6.39
CA SER A 54 5.84 5.21 6.93
C SER A 54 5.56 6.70 7.14
N SER A 55 6.25 7.32 8.08
CA SER A 55 6.19 8.77 8.33
C SER A 55 6.77 9.60 7.19
N SER A 56 7.60 8.99 6.34
CA SER A 56 8.12 9.58 5.10
C SER A 56 7.06 9.78 4.02
N CYS A 57 5.89 9.12 4.15
CA CYS A 57 4.83 9.27 3.18
C CYS A 57 4.17 10.65 3.31
N PRO A 58 3.94 11.36 2.20
CA PRO A 58 3.27 12.66 2.22
C PRO A 58 1.85 12.56 2.77
N ARG A 59 1.23 11.38 2.66
CA ARG A 59 -0.08 11.07 3.20
C ARG A 59 0.01 9.92 4.19
N ARG A 60 -0.37 10.19 5.44
CA ARG A 60 -0.50 9.15 6.46
C ARG A 60 -1.74 8.31 6.18
N ALA A 61 -1.56 7.00 6.12
CA ALA A 61 -2.65 6.06 5.88
C ALA A 61 -2.50 4.82 6.76
N ILE A 62 -3.63 4.14 6.96
CA ILE A 62 -3.65 2.80 7.52
C ILE A 62 -3.92 1.84 6.38
N VAL A 63 -3.15 0.77 6.29
CA VAL A 63 -3.35 -0.28 5.30
C VAL A 63 -4.01 -1.47 5.98
N PHE A 64 -5.24 -1.80 5.59
CA PHE A 64 -5.91 -3.01 6.04
C PHE A 64 -5.57 -4.17 5.13
N LYS A 65 -5.08 -5.27 5.73
CA LYS A 65 -4.88 -6.54 5.05
C LYS A 65 -6.10 -7.42 5.28
N THR A 66 -6.70 -7.86 4.18
CA THR A 66 -7.89 -8.70 4.23
C THR A 66 -7.57 -10.18 4.21
N ILE A 67 -8.55 -11.02 4.56
CA ILE A 67 -8.46 -12.49 4.46
C ILE A 67 -8.10 -12.98 3.05
N LYS A 68 -8.48 -12.23 2.00
CA LYS A 68 -8.14 -12.53 0.60
C LYS A 68 -6.73 -12.05 0.21
N GLY A 69 -5.93 -11.61 1.17
CA GLY A 69 -4.60 -11.04 0.92
C GLY A 69 -4.61 -9.66 0.26
N LYS A 70 -5.78 -9.08 -0.02
CA LYS A 70 -5.89 -7.73 -0.59
C LYS A 70 -5.61 -6.68 0.47
N GLU A 71 -4.89 -5.65 0.06
CA GLU A 71 -4.52 -4.50 0.89
C GLU A 71 -5.33 -3.28 0.49
N PHE A 72 -5.80 -2.54 1.48
CA PHE A 72 -6.60 -1.33 1.27
C PHE A 72 -6.05 -0.18 2.11
N CYS A 73 -5.64 0.87 1.43
CA CYS A 73 -5.31 2.15 2.03
C CYS A 73 -6.58 2.84 2.52
N VAL A 74 -6.62 3.24 3.79
CA VAL A 74 -7.76 3.92 4.39
C VAL A 74 -7.30 5.12 5.21
N ASP A 75 -8.19 6.09 5.34
CA ASP A 75 -7.92 7.33 6.06
C ASP A 75 -7.94 7.09 7.60
N PRO A 76 -6.85 7.41 8.32
CA PRO A 76 -6.77 7.22 9.77
C PRO A 76 -7.78 8.06 10.55
N GLU A 77 -8.24 9.17 10.00
CA GLU A 77 -9.18 10.07 10.66
C GLU A 77 -10.62 9.58 10.61
N THR A 78 -10.91 8.59 9.77
CA THR A 78 -12.27 8.10 9.62
C THR A 78 -12.72 7.30 10.86
N PRO A 79 -13.90 7.56 11.46
CA PRO A 79 -14.34 6.93 12.71
C PRO A 79 -14.40 5.39 12.66
N TRP A 80 -14.80 4.82 11.51
CA TRP A 80 -14.87 3.37 11.36
C TRP A 80 -13.49 2.73 11.30
N VAL A 81 -12.48 3.43 10.76
CA VAL A 81 -11.09 2.95 10.69
C VAL A 81 -10.51 2.86 12.10
N LYS A 82 -10.69 3.91 12.91
CA LYS A 82 -10.28 3.92 14.34
C LYS A 82 -10.93 2.76 15.11
N SER A 83 -12.22 2.52 14.87
CA SER A 83 -12.96 1.41 15.48
C SER A 83 -12.43 0.03 15.06
N HIS A 84 -12.05 -0.13 13.79
CA HIS A 84 -11.51 -1.39 13.28
C HIS A 84 -10.12 -1.67 13.84
N VAL A 85 -9.24 -0.67 13.85
CA VAL A 85 -7.90 -0.74 14.44
C VAL A 85 -7.99 -1.22 15.89
N ALA A 86 -8.82 -0.57 16.71
CA ALA A 86 -9.00 -0.96 18.12
C ALA A 86 -9.51 -2.40 18.29
N LYS A 87 -10.38 -2.88 17.39
CA LYS A 87 -10.88 -4.26 17.43
C LYS A 87 -9.84 -5.28 16.96
N VAL A 88 -9.02 -4.92 15.98
CA VAL A 88 -7.92 -5.77 15.52
C VAL A 88 -6.84 -5.85 16.60
N ASP A 89 -6.47 -4.73 17.24
CA ASP A 89 -5.52 -4.72 18.36
C ASP A 89 -5.96 -5.63 19.51
N LYS A 90 -7.24 -5.60 19.88
CA LYS A 90 -7.81 -6.51 20.89
C LYS A 90 -7.67 -7.99 20.52
N ARG A 91 -7.77 -8.34 19.23
CA ARG A 91 -7.56 -9.73 18.76
C ARG A 91 -6.09 -10.10 18.90
N THR A 92 -5.19 -9.22 18.50
CA THR A 92 -3.74 -9.43 18.62
C THR A 92 -3.31 -9.61 20.07
N THR A 93 -3.77 -8.76 21.00
CA THR A 93 -3.46 -8.89 22.43
C THR A 93 -3.99 -10.21 23.02
N THR A 94 -5.18 -10.64 22.61
CA THR A 94 -5.74 -11.94 23.04
C THR A 94 -4.91 -13.11 22.51
N ALA A 95 -4.47 -13.05 21.24
CA ALA A 95 -3.60 -14.07 20.66
C ALA A 95 -2.22 -14.12 21.35
N THR A 96 -1.60 -12.97 21.63
CA THR A 96 -0.33 -12.92 22.38
C THR A 96 -0.50 -13.46 23.80
N LYS A 97 -1.61 -13.16 24.49
CA LYS A 97 -1.89 -13.67 25.84
C LYS A 97 -2.17 -15.17 25.85
N ALA A 98 -2.88 -15.70 24.86
CA ALA A 98 -3.11 -17.13 24.69
C ALA A 98 -1.80 -17.88 24.37
N GLN A 99 -0.87 -17.23 23.66
CA GLN A 99 0.44 -17.82 23.33
C GLN A 99 1.43 -17.79 24.51
N THR A 100 1.33 -16.81 25.42
CA THR A 100 2.13 -16.80 26.67
C THR A 100 1.66 -17.85 27.69
N GLN A 101 0.38 -18.26 27.67
CA GLN A 101 -0.12 -19.31 28.58
C GLN A 101 0.25 -20.74 28.17
N SER A 102 0.82 -20.93 26.97
CA SER A 102 1.30 -22.25 26.50
C SER A 102 2.82 -22.46 26.66
N LEU A 103 3.56 -21.44 27.11
CA LEU A 103 5.03 -21.50 27.32
C LEU A 103 5.42 -21.59 28.82
N THR A 104 4.43 -21.75 29.70
CA THR A 104 4.60 -22.05 31.13
C THR A 104 3.72 -23.24 31.54
N VAL A 105 3.93 -24.38 30.88
CA VAL A 105 3.76 -25.72 31.45
C VAL A 105 5.01 -26.52 31.13
#